data_AF-A0A562SVD4-F1
#
_entry.id   AF-A0A562SVD4-F1
#
_cell.length_a   1.000
_cell.length_b   1.000
_cell.length_c   1.000
_cell.angle_alpha   90.00
_cell.angle_beta   90.00
_cell.angle_gamma   90.00
#
_symmetry.space_group_name_H-M   'P 1'
#
loop_
_entity.id
_entity.type
_entity.pdbx_description
1 polymer ?
#
loop_
_entity_poly.entity_id
_entity_poly.type
_entity_poly.pdbx_seq_one_letter_code
_entity_poly.pdbx_strand_id
1 'polypeptide(L)'
;MNIKAGTIIISTALLDDSEFEKVAIVITEHNEKGAVGYVFNQPFPRNFNELEEFKHSIPVPLYAGGPVQTDMLYFMHCRPDLVEGGDLVAADVYMNGDFRKAVQLLNNGTLSIHEVRLFIGYCGWDAGELEAELEEGSWEVTNAPIDLVFAASVTELW
;
A
#
# COMPACT_ATOMS: atom_id res chain seq x y z
N MET A 1 10.91 -6.91 18.23
CA MET A 1 11.27 -6.92 16.79
C MET A 1 11.52 -5.47 16.36
N ASN A 2 12.26 -5.19 15.28
CA ASN A 2 12.48 -3.80 14.84
C ASN A 2 11.66 -3.54 13.57
N ILE A 3 10.45 -3.01 13.74
CA ILE A 3 9.56 -2.63 12.64
C ILE A 3 9.98 -1.25 12.15
N LYS A 4 10.10 -1.09 10.84
CA LYS A 4 10.45 0.18 10.21
C LYS A 4 9.64 0.37 8.94
N ALA A 5 9.67 1.59 8.41
CA ALA A 5 9.19 1.85 7.07
C ALA A 5 9.80 0.86 6.06
N GLY A 6 8.93 0.27 5.25
CA GLY A 6 9.20 -0.79 4.29
C GLY A 6 9.12 -2.22 4.79
N THR A 7 8.84 -2.44 6.08
CA THR A 7 8.51 -3.79 6.57
C THR A 7 7.18 -4.25 6.00
N ILE A 8 7.12 -5.50 5.51
CA ILE A 8 5.86 -6.17 5.13
C ILE A 8 5.43 -7.10 6.26
N ILE A 9 4.17 -6.98 6.69
CA ILE A 9 3.50 -7.89 7.61
C ILE A 9 2.36 -8.62 6.92
N ILE A 10 2.06 -9.83 7.38
CA ILE A 10 0.93 -10.63 6.89
C ILE A 10 0.03 -11.06 8.04
N SER A 11 -1.27 -11.13 7.75
CA SER A 11 -2.26 -11.65 8.69
C SER A 11 -2.01 -13.13 8.98
N THR A 12 -2.09 -13.53 10.25
CA THR A 12 -2.09 -14.94 10.64
C THR A 12 -3.52 -15.50 10.70
N ALA A 13 -3.66 -16.79 10.99
CA ALA A 13 -4.96 -17.44 11.17
C ALA A 13 -5.79 -16.88 12.34
N LEU A 14 -5.21 -16.05 13.23
CA LEU A 14 -5.96 -15.36 14.27
C LEU A 14 -6.90 -14.29 13.71
N LEU A 15 -6.64 -13.81 12.49
CA LEU A 15 -7.44 -12.82 11.79
C LEU A 15 -8.37 -13.45 10.73
N ASP A 16 -8.50 -14.78 10.70
CA ASP A 16 -9.49 -15.46 9.85
C ASP A 16 -10.92 -14.96 10.22
N ASP A 17 -11.80 -14.86 9.22
CA ASP A 17 -13.17 -14.31 9.35
C ASP A 17 -13.25 -12.81 9.73
N SER A 18 -12.14 -12.06 9.66
CA SER A 18 -12.11 -10.59 9.83
C SER A 18 -11.96 -9.83 8.51
N GLU A 19 -12.00 -8.50 8.53
CA GLU A 19 -11.65 -7.69 7.34
C GLU A 19 -10.18 -7.79 6.94
N PHE A 20 -9.34 -8.39 7.79
CA PHE A 20 -7.92 -8.60 7.57
C PHE A 20 -7.54 -10.06 7.26
N GLU A 21 -8.51 -10.91 6.89
CA GLU A 21 -8.20 -12.27 6.44
C GLU A 21 -7.33 -12.25 5.16
N LYS A 22 -6.19 -12.96 5.20
CA LYS A 22 -5.22 -13.09 4.08
C LYS A 22 -4.79 -11.74 3.52
N VAL A 23 -4.46 -10.83 4.41
CA VAL A 23 -3.99 -9.49 4.06
C VAL A 23 -2.47 -9.38 4.23
N ALA A 24 -1.83 -8.74 3.26
CA ALA A 24 -0.45 -8.30 3.34
C ALA A 24 -0.39 -6.77 3.38
N ILE A 25 0.32 -6.22 4.37
CA ILE A 25 0.44 -4.79 4.62
C ILE A 25 1.90 -4.37 4.51
N VAL A 26 2.16 -3.32 3.77
CA VAL A 26 3.44 -2.62 3.81
C VAL A 26 3.35 -1.47 4.82
N ILE A 27 4.25 -1.46 5.80
CA ILE A 27 4.38 -0.37 6.76
C ILE A 27 5.15 0.77 6.11
N THR A 28 4.58 1.98 6.14
CA THR A 28 5.15 3.19 5.52
C THR A 28 5.66 4.19 6.55
N GLU A 29 5.06 4.19 7.74
CA GLU A 29 5.48 4.99 8.88
C GLU A 29 5.40 4.14 10.14
N HIS A 30 6.41 4.27 11.01
CA HIS A 30 6.41 3.66 12.34
C HIS A 30 7.26 4.54 13.27
N ASN A 31 6.63 5.16 14.27
CA ASN A 31 7.30 6.03 15.23
C ASN A 31 6.55 6.09 16.58
N GLU A 32 6.99 6.94 17.50
CA GLU A 32 6.40 7.08 18.84
C GLU A 32 4.91 7.45 18.87
N LYS A 33 4.35 7.94 17.76
CA LYS A 33 2.93 8.28 17.64
C LYS A 33 2.07 7.13 17.11
N GLY A 34 2.67 6.07 16.59
CA GLY A 34 1.96 4.95 15.98
C GLY A 34 2.55 4.51 14.64
N ALA A 35 1.74 3.82 13.85
CA ALA A 35 2.13 3.27 12.56
C ALA A 35 1.11 3.57 11.46
N VAL A 36 1.58 3.62 10.22
CA VAL A 36 0.75 3.71 9.01
C VAL A 36 1.19 2.65 8.03
N GLY A 37 0.24 1.90 7.49
CA GLY A 37 0.49 0.88 6.48
C GLY A 37 -0.63 0.78 5.45
N TYR A 38 -0.35 0.06 4.37
CA TYR A 38 -1.28 -0.12 3.27
C TYR A 38 -1.41 -1.59 2.92
N VAL A 39 -2.64 -2.08 2.90
CA VAL A 39 -2.97 -3.38 2.31
C VAL A 39 -2.75 -3.31 0.80
N PHE A 40 -1.91 -4.18 0.26
CA PHE A 40 -1.52 -4.13 -1.15
C PHE A 40 -1.97 -5.32 -1.99
N ASN A 41 -2.64 -6.30 -1.37
CA ASN A 41 -3.09 -7.52 -2.02
C ASN A 41 -4.62 -7.66 -2.11
N GLN A 42 -5.38 -6.65 -1.68
CA GLN A 42 -6.85 -6.65 -1.73
C GLN A 42 -7.36 -5.72 -2.84
N PRO A 43 -7.80 -6.26 -3.99
CA PRO A 43 -8.35 -5.45 -5.07
C PRO A 43 -9.61 -4.70 -4.62
N PHE A 44 -9.70 -3.44 -5.01
CA PHE A 44 -10.93 -2.68 -4.87
C PHE A 44 -11.91 -3.05 -6.00
N PRO A 45 -13.25 -3.06 -5.76
CA PRO A 45 -14.23 -3.51 -6.75
C PRO A 45 -14.30 -2.70 -8.06
N ARG A 46 -13.62 -1.55 -8.11
CA ARG A 46 -13.61 -0.62 -9.24
C ARG A 46 -12.18 -0.26 -9.60
N ASN A 47 -11.91 -0.08 -10.88
CA ASN A 47 -10.66 0.50 -11.36
C ASN A 47 -10.66 2.02 -11.22
N PHE A 48 -9.49 2.62 -11.37
CA PHE A 48 -9.27 4.05 -11.26
C PHE A 48 -10.12 4.87 -12.25
N ASN A 49 -10.26 4.39 -13.49
CA ASN A 49 -11.06 5.06 -14.52
C ASN A 49 -12.58 4.90 -14.33
N GLU A 50 -13.02 4.16 -13.32
CA GLU A 50 -14.44 4.05 -12.95
C GLU A 50 -14.83 5.07 -11.87
N LEU A 51 -13.86 5.86 -11.39
CA LEU A 51 -14.10 7.05 -10.58
C LEU A 51 -14.46 8.22 -11.51
N GLU A 52 -15.53 8.96 -11.19
CA GLU A 52 -16.06 10.03 -12.05
C GLU A 52 -14.99 11.10 -12.39
N GLU A 53 -14.13 11.44 -11.42
CA GLU A 53 -13.02 12.39 -11.60
C GLU A 53 -11.98 11.91 -12.62
N PHE A 54 -11.79 10.59 -12.74
CA PHE A 54 -10.73 9.97 -13.53
C PHE A 54 -11.25 9.14 -14.71
N LYS A 55 -12.50 9.36 -15.13
CA LYS A 55 -13.17 8.59 -16.21
C LYS A 55 -12.48 8.61 -17.58
N HIS A 56 -11.56 9.55 -17.79
CA HIS A 56 -10.76 9.67 -19.02
C HIS A 56 -9.36 9.06 -18.90
N SER A 57 -9.01 8.51 -17.72
CA SER A 57 -7.75 7.81 -17.51
C SER A 57 -7.82 6.39 -18.06
N ILE A 58 -6.64 5.78 -18.25
CA ILE A 58 -6.54 4.35 -18.55
C ILE A 58 -7.06 3.50 -17.38
N PRO A 59 -7.51 2.26 -17.61
CA PRO A 59 -7.88 1.36 -16.52
C PRO A 59 -6.64 0.97 -15.71
N VAL A 60 -6.58 1.44 -14.47
CA VAL A 60 -5.55 1.09 -13.49
C VAL A 60 -6.24 0.41 -12.29
N PRO A 61 -5.77 -0.76 -11.85
CA PRO A 61 -6.31 -1.41 -10.65
C PRO A 61 -6.19 -0.52 -9.41
N LEU A 62 -7.25 -0.48 -8.61
CA LEU A 62 -7.24 0.10 -7.27
C LEU A 62 -7.19 -1.01 -6.24
N TYR A 63 -6.62 -0.71 -5.08
CA TYR A 63 -6.55 -1.61 -3.94
C TYR A 63 -7.21 -0.98 -2.73
N ALA A 64 -7.92 -1.77 -1.93
CA ALA A 64 -8.43 -1.34 -0.64
C ALA A 64 -7.24 -1.29 0.33
N GLY A 65 -6.71 -0.09 0.59
CA GLY A 65 -5.48 0.11 1.38
C GLY A 65 -5.69 0.00 2.89
N GLY A 66 -6.93 0.16 3.36
CA GLY A 66 -7.32 -0.06 4.74
C GLY A 66 -8.60 0.71 5.11
N PRO A 67 -9.06 0.59 6.37
CA PRO A 67 -10.37 1.10 6.80
C PRO A 67 -10.38 2.61 7.09
N VAL A 68 -9.23 3.27 7.17
CA VAL A 68 -9.12 4.69 7.52
C VAL A 68 -9.10 5.55 6.25
N GLN A 69 -9.87 6.64 6.26
CA GLN A 69 -9.99 7.60 5.14
C GLN A 69 -10.28 6.94 3.78
N THR A 70 -11.32 6.12 3.75
CA THR A 70 -11.77 5.37 2.55
C THR A 70 -12.37 6.25 1.44
N ASP A 71 -12.35 7.56 1.60
CA ASP A 71 -12.67 8.59 0.62
C ASP A 71 -11.42 9.22 -0.03
N MET A 72 -10.22 8.89 0.46
CA MET A 72 -8.95 9.43 -0.02
C MET A 72 -8.19 8.43 -0.88
N LEU A 73 -7.54 8.95 -1.93
CA LEU A 73 -6.65 8.21 -2.81
C LEU A 73 -5.20 8.39 -2.37
N TYR A 74 -4.48 7.28 -2.41
CA TYR A 74 -3.08 7.18 -2.09
C TYR A 74 -2.36 6.42 -3.20
N PHE A 75 -1.05 6.62 -3.33
CA PHE A 75 -0.29 5.80 -4.26
C PHE A 75 1.14 5.58 -3.81
N MET A 76 1.70 4.43 -4.22
CA MET A 76 3.13 4.17 -4.16
C MET A 76 3.69 4.05 -5.57
N HIS A 77 4.95 4.43 -5.77
CA HIS A 77 5.65 4.26 -7.04
C HIS A 77 7.14 3.97 -6.83
N CYS A 78 7.79 3.39 -7.83
CA CYS A 78 9.24 3.14 -7.85
C CYS A 78 10.01 4.01 -8.87
N ARG A 79 9.41 5.13 -9.27
CA ARG A 79 9.93 6.04 -10.32
C ARG A 79 10.15 7.47 -9.83
N PRO A 80 11.09 7.70 -8.90
CA PRO A 80 11.42 9.05 -8.43
C PRO A 80 12.03 9.94 -9.52
N ASP A 81 12.50 9.34 -10.62
CA ASP A 81 12.97 10.05 -11.82
C ASP A 81 11.83 10.63 -12.67
N LEU A 82 10.59 10.15 -12.50
CA LEU A 82 9.43 10.58 -13.27
C LEU A 82 8.38 11.35 -12.44
N VAL A 83 8.18 10.94 -11.19
CA VAL A 83 7.20 11.52 -10.27
C VAL A 83 7.97 12.24 -9.18
N GLU A 84 7.85 13.56 -9.19
CA GLU A 84 8.53 14.43 -8.23
C GLU A 84 7.80 14.48 -6.88
N GLY A 85 8.55 14.73 -5.81
CA GLY A 85 8.02 14.77 -4.44
C GLY A 85 7.82 13.37 -3.86
N GLY A 86 6.90 13.26 -2.90
CA GLY A 86 6.62 12.02 -2.18
C GLY A 86 7.65 11.75 -1.08
N ASP A 87 7.27 10.85 -0.17
CA ASP A 87 8.09 10.46 0.96
C ASP A 87 8.75 9.11 0.66
N LEU A 88 10.08 9.05 0.79
CA LEU A 88 10.82 7.80 0.64
C LEU A 88 10.43 6.83 1.77
N VAL A 89 9.89 5.66 1.41
CA VAL A 89 9.55 4.61 2.37
C VAL A 89 10.77 3.73 2.64
N ALA A 90 11.26 3.04 1.60
CA ALA A 90 12.46 2.22 1.64
C ALA A 90 12.94 1.86 0.22
N ALA A 91 14.26 1.63 0.08
CA ALA A 91 14.91 1.37 -1.20
C ALA A 91 14.58 2.50 -2.22
N ASP A 92 13.80 2.20 -3.26
CA ASP A 92 13.35 3.17 -4.27
C ASP A 92 11.82 3.30 -4.30
N VAL A 93 11.13 2.87 -3.24
CA VAL A 93 9.66 2.97 -3.15
C VAL A 93 9.28 4.23 -2.40
N TYR A 94 8.48 5.06 -3.07
CA TYR A 94 8.01 6.35 -2.57
C TYR A 94 6.50 6.30 -2.35
N MET A 95 6.07 6.96 -1.28
CA MET A 95 4.69 7.20 -0.97
C MET A 95 4.28 8.58 -1.48
N ASN A 96 3.17 8.62 -2.21
CA ASN A 96 2.62 9.82 -2.85
C ASN A 96 3.63 10.51 -3.80
N GLY A 97 3.54 11.83 -3.96
CA GLY A 97 4.25 12.61 -4.96
C GLY A 97 3.30 13.50 -5.77
N ASP A 98 3.75 14.02 -6.90
CA ASP A 98 2.89 14.73 -7.84
C ASP A 98 1.93 13.75 -8.51
N PHE A 99 0.77 13.55 -7.86
CA PHE A 99 -0.28 12.65 -8.32
C PHE A 99 -0.79 13.02 -9.72
N ARG A 100 -0.91 14.32 -10.03
CA ARG A 100 -1.38 14.77 -11.35
C ARG A 100 -0.38 14.36 -12.43
N LYS A 101 0.91 14.52 -12.16
CA LYS A 101 1.98 14.09 -13.06
C LYS A 101 1.97 12.57 -13.23
N ALA A 102 1.83 11.80 -12.15
CA ALA A 102 1.73 10.34 -12.22
C ALA A 102 0.57 9.88 -13.12
N VAL A 103 -0.62 10.46 -12.97
CA VAL A 103 -1.79 10.16 -13.82
C VAL A 103 -1.52 10.50 -15.29
N GLN A 104 -0.89 11.64 -15.58
CA GLN A 104 -0.50 12.00 -16.96
C GLN A 104 0.47 10.98 -17.58
N LEU A 105 1.46 10.52 -16.80
CA LEU A 105 2.45 9.54 -17.23
C LEU A 105 1.86 8.14 -17.42
N LEU A 106 0.88 7.75 -16.60
CA LEU A 106 0.12 6.52 -16.80
C LEU A 106 -0.66 6.58 -18.12
N ASN A 107 -1.39 7.68 -18.33
CA ASN A 107 -2.23 7.85 -19.52
C ASN A 107 -1.46 7.89 -20.84
N ASN A 108 -0.21 8.35 -20.82
CA ASN A 108 0.65 8.37 -22.01
C ASN A 108 1.59 7.16 -22.13
N GLY A 109 1.53 6.22 -21.18
CA GLY A 109 2.32 4.99 -21.18
C GLY A 109 3.79 5.14 -20.78
N THR A 110 4.20 6.30 -20.26
CA THR A 110 5.58 6.51 -19.76
C THR A 110 5.79 5.84 -18.40
N LEU A 111 4.75 5.85 -17.55
CA LEU A 111 4.73 5.12 -16.27
C LEU A 111 3.89 3.85 -16.45
N SER A 112 4.46 2.69 -16.15
CA SER A 112 3.76 1.42 -16.22
C SER A 112 2.81 1.24 -15.02
N ILE A 113 1.70 0.53 -15.23
CA ILE A 113 0.81 0.10 -14.13
C ILE A 113 1.50 -0.86 -13.15
N HIS A 114 2.65 -1.45 -13.55
CA HIS A 114 3.47 -2.32 -12.71
C HIS A 114 4.55 -1.54 -11.93
N GLU A 115 4.67 -0.23 -12.11
CA GLU A 115 5.59 0.65 -11.38
C GLU A 115 4.85 1.56 -10.38
N VAL A 116 3.53 1.40 -10.28
CA VAL A 116 2.65 2.15 -9.39
C VAL A 116 1.66 1.21 -8.70
N ARG A 117 1.22 1.59 -7.51
CA ARG A 117 0.12 0.95 -6.79
C ARG A 117 -0.80 2.04 -6.27
N LEU A 118 -2.09 1.96 -6.60
CA LEU A 118 -3.10 2.93 -6.18
C LEU A 118 -3.96 2.32 -5.07
N PHE A 119 -4.20 3.09 -4.01
CA PHE A 119 -4.95 2.65 -2.84
C PHE A 119 -6.11 3.60 -2.53
N ILE A 120 -7.18 3.04 -1.97
CA ILE A 120 -8.21 3.79 -1.27
C ILE A 120 -8.08 3.49 0.22
N GLY A 121 -7.89 4.54 1.02
CA GLY A 121 -7.67 4.42 2.47
C GLY A 121 -6.34 3.77 2.86
N TYR A 122 -6.13 3.63 4.17
CA TYR A 122 -4.93 3.07 4.79
C TYR A 122 -5.26 2.37 6.12
N CYS A 123 -4.31 1.60 6.65
CA CYS A 123 -4.33 1.05 8.00
C CYS A 123 -3.52 1.95 8.93
N GLY A 124 -4.11 2.36 10.05
CA GLY A 124 -3.45 3.15 11.07
C GLY A 124 -3.46 2.42 12.40
N TRP A 125 -2.36 2.57 13.13
CA TRP A 125 -2.20 2.08 14.49
C TRP A 125 -1.85 3.25 15.39
N ASP A 126 -2.46 3.30 16.56
CA ASP A 126 -2.04 4.21 17.62
C ASP A 126 -0.68 3.76 18.21
N ALA A 127 -0.07 4.62 19.03
CA ALA A 127 1.23 4.36 19.64
C ALA A 127 1.26 3.02 20.41
N GLY A 128 2.12 2.10 19.97
CA GLY A 128 2.33 0.78 20.57
C GLY A 128 1.31 -0.30 20.18
N GLU A 129 0.28 0.04 19.39
CA GLU A 129 -0.77 -0.91 19.02
C GLU A 129 -0.26 -1.97 18.04
N LEU A 130 0.51 -1.58 17.03
CA LEU A 130 1.09 -2.52 16.08
C LEU A 130 2.03 -3.52 16.78
N GLU A 131 2.85 -3.05 17.72
CA GLU A 131 3.72 -3.93 18.50
C GLU A 131 2.93 -4.90 19.37
N ALA A 132 1.85 -4.44 20.00
CA ALA A 132 0.98 -5.30 20.78
C ALA A 132 0.34 -6.39 19.90
N GLU A 133 -0.20 -6.04 18.74
CA GLU A 133 -0.80 -7.01 17.81
C GLU A 133 0.23 -8.04 17.29
N LEU A 134 1.48 -7.63 17.10
CA LEU A 134 2.58 -8.52 16.75
C LEU A 134 2.98 -9.45 17.90
N GLU A 135 2.99 -8.95 19.14
CA GLU A 135 3.23 -9.76 20.34
C GLU A 135 2.11 -10.77 20.59
N GLU A 136 0.87 -10.40 20.27
CA GLU A 136 -0.31 -11.26 20.33
C GLU A 136 -0.37 -12.30 19.18
N GLY A 137 0.42 -12.08 18.12
CA GLY A 137 0.54 -12.98 16.98
C GLY A 137 -0.51 -12.79 15.89
N SER A 138 -1.23 -11.66 15.90
CA SER A 138 -2.19 -11.30 14.85
C SER A 138 -1.48 -11.07 13.50
N TRP A 139 -0.24 -10.59 13.54
CA TRP A 139 0.60 -10.34 12.39
C TRP A 139 1.91 -11.13 12.45
N GLU A 140 2.44 -11.48 11.28
CA GLU A 140 3.79 -12.01 11.12
C GLU A 140 4.64 -11.06 10.27
N VAL A 141 5.86 -10.75 10.72
CA VAL A 141 6.82 -9.96 9.96
C VAL A 141 7.52 -10.82 8.93
N THR A 142 7.48 -10.40 7.67
CA THR A 142 8.14 -11.12 6.57
C THR A 142 9.53 -10.56 6.27
N ASN A 143 10.35 -11.35 5.55
CA ASN A 143 11.59 -10.88 4.93
C ASN A 143 11.41 -10.49 3.46
N ALA A 144 10.16 -10.33 3.00
CA ALA A 144 9.87 -9.99 1.62
C ALA A 144 10.40 -8.57 1.30
N PRO A 145 10.94 -8.36 0.08
CA PRO A 145 11.35 -7.03 -0.34
C PRO A 145 10.12 -6.15 -0.60
N ILE A 146 10.26 -4.85 -0.32
CA ILE A 146 9.16 -3.87 -0.44
C ILE A 146 8.61 -3.74 -1.87
N ASP A 147 9.44 -4.00 -2.89
CA ASP A 147 9.02 -3.95 -4.30
C ASP A 147 7.93 -4.98 -4.65
N LEU A 148 7.72 -5.97 -3.78
CA LEU A 148 6.59 -6.89 -3.87
C LEU A 148 5.23 -6.18 -3.83
N VAL A 149 5.14 -4.96 -3.28
CA VAL A 149 3.94 -4.11 -3.36
C VAL A 149 3.45 -3.89 -4.80
N PHE A 150 4.36 -4.00 -5.79
CA PHE A 150 4.05 -3.86 -7.20
C PHE A 150 3.74 -5.18 -7.92
N ALA A 151 3.83 -6.32 -7.24
CA ALA A 151 3.52 -7.62 -7.83
C ALA A 151 2.03 -7.74 -8.21
N ALA A 152 1.75 -8.61 -9.18
CA ALA A 152 0.38 -8.91 -9.59
C ALA A 152 -0.31 -9.91 -8.65
N SER A 153 0.47 -10.76 -7.98
CA SER A 153 0.04 -11.73 -6.98
C SER A 153 1.12 -11.82 -5.91
N VAL A 154 0.73 -12.16 -4.69
CA VAL A 154 1.63 -12.29 -3.53
C VAL A 154 1.34 -13.56 -2.72
N THR A 155 0.89 -14.61 -3.42
CA THR A 155 0.56 -15.92 -2.84
C THR A 155 1.73 -16.55 -2.09
N GLU A 156 2.95 -16.24 -2.51
CA GLU A 156 4.21 -16.69 -1.91
C GLU A 156 4.48 -16.16 -0.50
N LEU A 157 3.66 -15.23 -0.01
CA LEU A 157 3.78 -14.71 1.35
C LEU A 157 3.21 -15.67 2.41
N TRP A 158 2.36 -16.63 2.04
CA TRP A 158 1.77 -17.62 2.95
C TRP A 158 2.27 -19.03 2.70
#